data_AF-A0A2N5XQI4-F1
#
_entry.id   AF-A0A2N5XQI4-F1
#
_cell.length_a   1.000
_cell.length_b   1.000
_cell.length_c   1.000
_cell.angle_alpha   90.00
_cell.angle_beta   90.00
_cell.angle_gamma   90.00
#
_symmetry.space_group_name_H-M   'P 1'
#
loop_
_entity.id
_entity.type
_entity.pdbx_description
1 polymer ?
#
loop_
_entity_poly.entity_id
_entity_poly.type
_entity_poly.pdbx_seq_one_letter_code
_entity_poly.pdbx_strand_id
1 'polypeptide(L)' 'MTKRTRKFIGMIILVAWIILYAAVGMTIGAAVVATAAPWIQIVFFVITGALWVFPAGLIIRWMEK' A
#
# COMPACT_ATOMS: atom_id res chain seq x y z
N MET A 1 11.49 23.04 6.21
CA MET A 1 10.65 23.00 4.98
C MET A 1 9.31 23.63 5.29
N THR A 2 8.77 24.47 4.40
CA THR A 2 7.42 25.01 4.53
C THR A 2 6.38 23.89 4.45
N LYS A 3 5.31 23.96 5.26
CA LYS A 3 4.26 22.92 5.34
C LYS A 3 3.68 22.53 3.97
N ARG A 4 3.66 23.45 3.00
CA ARG A 4 3.20 23.21 1.62
C ARG A 4 4.09 22.22 0.85
N THR A 5 5.42 22.34 0.94
CA THR A 5 6.36 21.45 0.25
C THR A 5 6.30 20.03 0.82
N ARG A 6 6.15 19.89 2.15
CA ARG A 6 6.05 18.58 2.80
C ARG A 6 4.75 17.83 2.41
N LYS A 7 3.65 18.56 2.21
CA LYS A 7 2.40 17.99 1.67
C LYS A 7 2.55 17.56 0.20
N PHE A 8 3.23 18.36 -0.64
CA PHE A 8 3.44 17.99 -2.04
C PHE A 8 4.31 16.72 -2.18
N ILE A 9 5.42 16.66 -1.45
CA ILE A 9 6.31 15.49 -1.46
C ILE A 9 5.58 14.27 -0.88
N GLY A 10 4.87 14.44 0.24
CA GLY A 10 4.12 13.34 0.86
C GLY A 10 3.06 12.74 -0.05
N MET A 11 2.37 13.58 -0.85
CA MET A 11 1.44 13.11 -1.88
C MET A 11 2.13 12.23 -2.92
N ILE A 12 3.28 12.65 -3.44
CA ILE A 12 4.05 11.88 -4.43
C ILE A 12 4.50 10.55 -3.84
N ILE A 13 5.04 10.57 -2.61
CA ILE A 13 5.47 9.35 -1.90
C ILE A 13 4.28 8.40 -1.72
N LEU A 14 3.10 8.92 -1.35
CA LEU A 14 1.91 8.11 -1.14
C LEU A 14 1.43 7.46 -2.45
N VAL A 15 1.41 8.21 -3.55
CA VAL A 15 1.05 7.66 -4.86
C VAL A 15 2.06 6.61 -5.33
N ALA A 16 3.36 6.90 -5.23
CA ALA A 16 4.41 5.95 -5.58
C ALA A 16 4.32 4.67 -4.73
N TRP A 17 4.04 4.82 -3.43
CA TRP A 17 3.83 3.70 -2.53
C TRP A 17 2.65 2.82 -2.95
N ILE A 18 1.49 3.42 -3.27
CA ILE A 18 0.32 2.67 -3.73
C ILE A 18 0.64 1.89 -5.01
N ILE A 19 1.33 2.50 -5.97
CA ILE A 19 1.68 1.85 -7.23
C ILE A 19 2.58 0.63 -6.99
N LEU A 20 3.66 0.81 -6.21
CA LEU A 20 4.59 -0.28 -5.88
C LEU A 20 3.89 -1.40 -5.10
N TYR A 21 3.10 -1.03 -4.09
CA TYR A 21 2.39 -1.99 -3.26
C TYR A 21 1.38 -2.80 -4.08
N ALA A 22 0.60 -2.13 -4.94
CA ALA A 22 -0.37 -2.79 -5.80
C ALA A 22 0.31 -3.72 -6.81
N ALA A 23 1.41 -3.29 -7.44
CA ALA A 23 2.18 -4.13 -8.36
C ALA A 23 2.69 -5.42 -7.68
N VAL A 24 3.26 -5.30 -6.47
CA VAL A 24 3.70 -6.46 -5.67
C VAL A 24 2.52 -7.36 -5.31
N GLY A 25 1.42 -6.79 -4.80
CA GLY A 25 0.23 -7.53 -4.42
C GLY A 25 -0.40 -8.28 -5.60
N MET A 26 -0.49 -7.65 -6.77
CA MET A 26 -0.99 -8.29 -8.00
C MET A 26 -0.05 -9.40 -8.48
N THR A 27 1.26 -9.19 -8.41
CA THR A 27 2.25 -10.19 -8.84
C THR A 27 2.16 -11.44 -7.96
N ILE A 28 2.12 -11.27 -6.64
CA ILE A 28 1.96 -12.39 -5.69
C ILE A 28 0.58 -13.04 -5.86
N GLY A 29 -0.46 -12.22 -6.04
CA GLY A 29 -1.83 -12.64 -6.29
C GLY A 29 -1.92 -13.58 -7.50
N ALA A 30 -1.34 -13.18 -8.62
CA ALA A 30 -1.36 -13.96 -9.86
C ALA A 30 -0.40 -15.17 -9.84
N ALA A 31 0.81 -15.01 -9.29
CA ALA A 31 1.84 -16.03 -9.38
C ALA A 31 1.69 -17.17 -8.35
N VAL A 32 1.18 -16.86 -7.15
CA VAL A 32 1.15 -17.82 -6.02
C VAL A 32 -0.28 -18.06 -5.54
N VAL A 33 -1.06 -16.99 -5.37
CA VAL A 33 -2.36 -17.08 -4.69
C VAL A 33 -3.44 -17.63 -5.63
N ALA A 34 -3.33 -17.40 -6.94
CA ALA A 34 -4.28 -17.88 -7.94
C ALA A 34 -4.46 -19.40 -7.95
N THR A 35 -3.41 -20.17 -7.63
CA THR A 35 -3.45 -21.64 -7.57
C THR A 35 -3.62 -22.19 -6.15
N ALA A 36 -3.66 -21.32 -5.14
CA ALA A 36 -3.83 -21.70 -3.74
C ALA A 36 -5.29 -22.03 -3.41
N ALA A 37 -5.51 -22.69 -2.28
CA ALA A 37 -6.84 -22.99 -1.78
C ALA A 37 -7.69 -21.72 -1.59
N PRO A 38 -9.02 -21.77 -1.82
CA PRO A 38 -9.89 -20.57 -1.77
C PRO A 38 -9.81 -19.77 -0.46
N TRP A 39 -9.64 -20.45 0.68
CA TRP A 39 -9.50 -19.78 1.97
C TRP A 39 -8.19 -18.96 2.08
N ILE A 40 -7.10 -19.42 1.44
CA ILE A 40 -5.82 -18.69 1.40
C ILE A 40 -5.99 -17.42 0.56
N GLN A 41 -6.75 -17.49 -0.54
CA GLN A 41 -7.03 -16.32 -1.37
C GLN A 41 -7.74 -15.24 -0.56
N ILE A 42 -8.79 -15.62 0.18
CA ILE A 42 -9.53 -14.69 1.04
C ILE A 42 -8.62 -14.06 2.08
N VAL A 43 -7.85 -14.87 2.81
CA VAL A 43 -6.91 -14.37 3.84
C VAL A 43 -5.88 -13.43 3.21
N PHE A 44 -5.32 -13.79 2.06
CA PHE A 44 -4.35 -12.96 1.35
C PHE A 44 -4.94 -11.61 0.94
N PHE A 45 -6.15 -11.58 0.37
CA PHE A 45 -6.79 -10.33 -0.05
C PHE A 45 -7.17 -9.45 1.14
N VAL A 46 -7.65 -10.03 2.25
CA VAL A 46 -7.94 -9.28 3.48
C VAL A 46 -6.68 -8.67 4.08
N ILE A 47 -5.61 -9.46 4.20
CA ILE A 47 -4.34 -8.99 4.76
C ILE A 47 -3.71 -7.94 3.86
N THR A 48 -3.59 -8.21 2.56
CA THR A 48 -3.01 -7.28 1.57
C THR A 48 -3.83 -5.98 1.49
N GLY A 49 -5.16 -6.09 1.54
CA GLY A 49 -6.06 -4.93 1.59
C GLY A 49 -5.96 -4.11 2.88
N ALA A 50 -5.53 -4.70 4.00
CA ALA A 50 -5.35 -3.99 5.27
C ALA A 50 -3.92 -3.44 5.47
N LEU A 51 -2.90 -4.16 4.99
CA LEU A 51 -1.49 -3.88 5.28
C LEU A 51 -1.03 -2.54 4.71
N TRP A 52 -1.58 -2.09 3.58
CA TRP A 52 -1.19 -0.82 2.96
C TRP A 52 -1.61 0.43 3.76
N VAL A 53 -2.61 0.29 4.64
CA VAL A 53 -3.13 1.40 5.46
C VAL A 53 -2.06 1.89 6.45
N PHE A 54 -1.25 0.98 6.98
CA PHE A 54 -0.22 1.31 7.96
C PHE A 54 0.87 2.27 7.39
N PRO A 55 1.51 1.96 6.25
CA PRO A 55 2.42 2.90 5.60
C PRO A 55 1.73 4.19 5.15
N ALA A 56 0.50 4.13 4.63
CA ALA A 56 -0.24 5.33 4.24
C ALA A 56 -0.45 6.27 5.45
N GLY A 57 -0.84 5.72 6.61
CA GLY A 57 -1.03 6.49 7.85
C GLY A 57 0.27 7.13 8.36
N LEU A 58 1.41 6.45 8.24
CA LEU A 58 2.73 6.99 8.58
C LEU A 58 3.09 8.19 7.70
N ILE A 59 2.86 8.10 6.38
CA ILE A 59 3.12 9.19 5.43
C ILE A 59 2.22 10.39 5.74
N ILE A 60 0.92 10.16 5.96
CA ILE A 60 -0.04 11.23 6.28
C ILE A 60 0.33 11.93 7.60
N ARG A 61 0.67 11.17 8.64
CA ARG A 61 1.11 11.74 9.92
C ARG A 61 2.38 12.57 9.76
N TRP A 62 3.30 12.17 8.88
CA TRP A 62 4.46 12.97 8.53
C TRP A 62 4.09 14.21 7.72
N MET A 63 3.05 14.18 6.88
CA MET A 63 2.56 15.36 6.15
C MET A 63 1.93 16.40 7.09
N GLU A 64 1.30 15.99 8.18
CA GLU A 64 0.57 16.88 9.11
C GLU A 64 1.40 17.56 10.20
N LYS A 65 2.59 17.04 10.51
CA LYS A 65 3.53 17.65 11.49
C LYS A 65 4.13 19.01 11.05
#